data_AF-A0A3C0AET4-F1
#
_entry.id   AF-A0A3C0AET4-F1
#
_cell.length_a   1.000
_cell.length_b   1.000
_cell.length_c   1.000
_cell.angle_alpha   90.00
_cell.angle_beta   90.00
_cell.angle_gamma   90.00
#
_symmetry.space_group_name_H-M   'P 1'
#
loop_
_entity.id
_entity.type
_entity.pdbx_description
1 polymer ?
#
loop_
_entity_poly.entity_id
_entity_poly.type
_entity_poly.pdbx_seq_one_letter_code
_entity_poly.pdbx_strand_id
1 'polypeptide(L)' 'STAPIPSTIYLINGINQTNGLKYEWTLSSSHTGGCHFLLGDGRVQFVSENIDGETLIYLASINDKNVIGEF' A
#
# COMPACT_ATOMS: atom_id res chain seq x y z
N SER A 1 15.68 -5.26 12.95
CA SER A 1 14.70 -4.24 12.58
C SER A 1 13.34 -4.93 12.55
N THR A 2 12.43 -4.61 13.46
CA THR A 2 11.08 -5.17 13.46
C THR A 2 10.25 -4.40 12.44
N ALA A 3 9.77 -5.09 11.40
CA ALA A 3 8.81 -4.52 10.46
C ALA A 3 7.67 -3.83 11.21
N PRO A 4 7.22 -2.65 10.76
CA PRO A 4 6.06 -2.00 11.36
C PRO A 4 4.85 -2.95 11.28
N ILE A 5 4.09 -3.09 12.37
CA ILE A 5 2.79 -3.76 12.28
C ILE A 5 1.97 -3.08 11.18
N PRO A 6 1.56 -3.79 10.11
CA PRO A 6 0.98 -3.14 8.95
C PRO A 6 -0.32 -2.45 9.36
N SER A 7 -0.30 -1.12 9.37
CA SER A 7 -1.51 -0.35 9.58
C SER A 7 -2.38 -0.49 8.33
N THR A 8 -3.69 -0.61 8.53
CA THR A 8 -4.72 -0.66 7.49
C THR A 8 -4.73 0.54 6.53
N ILE A 9 -3.94 1.58 6.83
CA ILE A 9 -3.64 2.73 5.97
C ILE A 9 -2.92 2.30 4.69
N TYR A 10 -2.03 1.33 4.80
CA TYR A 10 -1.24 0.81 3.68
C TYR A 10 -1.90 -0.37 2.99
N LEU A 11 -3.21 -0.56 3.17
CA LEU A 11 -3.99 -1.56 2.44
C LEU A 11 -4.88 -0.86 1.42
N ILE A 12 -5.06 -1.50 0.26
CA ILE A 12 -6.05 -1.05 -0.72
C ILE A 12 -7.44 -1.40 -0.18
N ASN A 13 -8.31 -0.39 -0.10
CA ASN A 13 -9.65 -0.51 0.50
C ASN A 13 -9.62 -1.05 1.95
N GLY A 14 -8.53 -0.80 2.67
CA GLY A 14 -8.34 -1.23 4.05
C GLY A 14 -9.33 -0.57 5.01
N ILE A 15 -10.01 -1.39 5.82
CA ILE A 15 -10.84 -0.90 6.93
C ILE A 15 -9.93 -0.52 8.10
N ASN A 16 -9.84 0.76 8.44
CA ASN A 16 -9.01 1.22 9.56
C ASN A 16 -9.57 0.73 10.91
N GLN A 17 -8.96 -0.30 11.52
CA GLN A 17 -9.39 -0.85 12.81
C GLN A 17 -8.81 -0.09 14.03
N THR A 18 -7.92 0.87 13.81
CA THR A 18 -7.24 1.60 14.90
C THR A 18 -8.06 2.82 15.32
N ASN A 19 -8.51 2.84 16.59
CA ASN A 19 -9.35 3.86 17.22
C ASN A 19 -8.81 5.33 17.16
N GLY A 20 -7.60 5.55 16.63
CA GLY A 20 -6.90 6.84 16.58
C GLY A 20 -6.55 7.39 15.19
N LEU A 21 -6.61 6.60 14.12
CA LEU A 21 -6.18 7.00 12.75
C LEU A 21 -7.37 7.13 11.77
N LYS A 22 -8.53 7.49 12.32
CA LYS A 22 -9.85 7.61 11.67
C LYS A 22 -9.96 8.62 10.51
N TYR A 23 -8.90 9.37 10.21
CA TYR A 23 -8.87 10.37 9.13
C TYR A 23 -7.74 10.15 8.13
N GLU A 24 -7.03 9.03 8.21
CA GLU A 24 -5.99 8.74 7.25
C GLU A 24 -6.62 8.22 5.95
N TRP A 25 -6.27 8.87 4.84
CA TRP A 25 -6.70 8.45 3.51
C TRP A 25 -5.96 7.16 3.17
N THR A 26 -6.70 6.05 3.06
CA THR A 26 -6.12 4.79 2.60
C THR A 26 -6.08 4.79 1.07
N LEU A 27 -5.18 4.00 0.51
CA LEU A 27 -5.24 3.63 -0.89
C LEU A 27 -6.60 2.97 -1.14
N SER A 28 -7.39 3.45 -2.10
CA SER A 28 -8.75 2.94 -2.31
C SER A 28 -9.22 3.09 -3.74
N SER A 29 -10.16 2.24 -4.13
CA SER A 29 -10.77 2.19 -5.46
C SER A 29 -12.17 1.61 -5.37
N SER A 30 -13.13 2.18 -6.10
CA SER A 30 -14.49 1.63 -6.16
C SER A 30 -14.59 0.33 -6.98
N HIS A 31 -13.55 -0.02 -7.72
CA HIS A 31 -13.47 -1.29 -8.44
C HIS A 31 -13.05 -2.41 -7.49
N THR A 32 -13.79 -3.51 -7.50
CA THR A 32 -13.45 -4.70 -6.71
C THR A 32 -12.12 -5.30 -7.18
N GLY A 33 -11.27 -5.69 -6.23
CA GLY A 33 -10.08 -6.51 -6.47
C GLY A 33 -8.76 -5.75 -6.53
N GLY A 34 -8.75 -4.41 -6.69
CA GLY A 34 -7.52 -3.62 -6.78
C GLY A 34 -7.64 -2.28 -7.50
N CYS A 35 -6.49 -1.68 -7.80
CA CYS A 35 -6.39 -0.48 -8.63
C CYS A 35 -5.05 -0.34 -9.35
N HIS A 36 -5.00 0.58 -10.32
CA HIS A 36 -3.79 0.90 -11.05
C HIS A 36 -2.96 1.96 -10.32
N PHE A 37 -1.67 1.69 -10.16
CA PHE A 37 -0.70 2.63 -9.59
C PHE A 37 0.33 3.04 -10.64
N LEU A 38 0.74 4.31 -10.59
CA LEU A 38 1.90 4.81 -11.30
C LEU A 38 3.13 4.63 -10.40
N LEU A 39 4.13 3.93 -10.91
CA LEU A 39 5.39 3.67 -10.22
C LEU A 39 6.40 4.79 -10.52
N GLY A 40 7.41 4.94 -9.66
CA GLY A 40 8.36 6.06 -9.71
C GLY A 40 9.21 6.14 -10.99
N ASP A 41 9.30 5.05 -11.74
CA ASP A 41 9.96 4.93 -13.04
C ASP A 41 9.02 5.16 -14.25
N GLY A 42 7.74 5.46 -14.00
CA GLY A 42 6.76 5.85 -15.02
C GLY A 42 5.89 4.73 -15.58
N ARG A 43 6.09 3.48 -15.16
CA ARG A 43 5.21 2.35 -15.51
C ARG A 43 3.92 2.38 -14.68
N VAL A 44 2.81 1.92 -15.27
CA VAL A 44 1.53 1.75 -14.59
C VAL A 44 1.25 0.26 -14.42
N GLN A 45 0.95 -0.16 -13.20
CA GLN A 45 0.69 -1.57 -12.88
C GLN A 45 -0.60 -1.70 -12.06
N PHE A 46 -1.37 -2.76 -12.36
CA PHE A 46 -2.50 -3.15 -11.52
C PHE A 46 -2.00 -3.85 -10.26
N VAL A 47 -2.43 -3.37 -9.10
CA VAL A 47 -2.12 -3.95 -7.80
C VAL A 47 -3.40 -4.45 -7.16
N SER A 48 -3.40 -5.72 -6.77
CA SER A 48 -4.55 -6.35 -6.13
C SER A 48 -4.70 -5.91 -4.68
N GLU A 49 -5.93 -5.83 -4.17
CA GLU A 49 -6.23 -5.69 -2.74
C GLU A 49 -5.61 -6.79 -1.88
N ASN A 50 -5.34 -7.95 -2.46
CA ASN A 50 -4.70 -9.08 -1.78
C ASN A 50 -3.16 -9.03 -1.82
N ILE A 51 -2.57 -7.92 -2.24
CA ILE A 51 -1.11 -7.72 -2.13
C ILE A 51 -0.68 -7.82 -0.66
N ASP A 52 0.52 -8.34 -0.44
CA ASP A 52 1.15 -8.33 0.87
C ASP A 52 1.33 -6.89 1.38
N GLY A 53 0.91 -6.64 2.62
CA GLY A 53 0.88 -5.30 3.20
C GLY A 53 2.27 -4.68 3.36
N GLU A 54 3.28 -5.50 3.69
CA GLU A 54 4.68 -5.03 3.78
C GLU A 54 5.19 -4.57 2.42
N THR A 55 4.91 -5.34 1.37
CA THR A 55 5.26 -4.97 -0.01
C THR A 55 4.66 -3.61 -0.38
N LEU A 56 3.39 -3.37 -0.06
CA LEU A 56 2.72 -2.11 -0.35
C LEU A 56 3.26 -0.94 0.50
N ILE A 57 3.66 -1.20 1.75
CA ILE A 57 4.34 -0.21 2.61
C ILE A 57 5.67 0.23 2.00
N TYR A 58 6.49 -0.72 1.56
CA TYR A 58 7.78 -0.39 0.94
C TYR A 58 7.57 0.38 -0.36
N LEU A 59 6.56 0.02 -1.16
CA LEU A 59 6.25 0.75 -2.41
C LEU A 59 5.81 2.19 -2.17
N ALA A 60 5.09 2.44 -1.07
CA ALA A 60 4.64 3.78 -0.70
C ALA A 60 5.70 4.58 0.09
N SER A 61 6.73 3.93 0.63
CA SER A 61 7.71 4.57 1.50
C SER A 61 8.79 5.29 0.69
N ILE A 62 8.90 6.61 0.88
CA ILE A 62 9.91 7.42 0.20
C ILE A 62 11.26 7.22 0.91
N ASN A 63 12.32 6.93 0.15
CA ASN A 63 13.70 6.84 0.64
C ASN A 63 13.93 5.74 1.70
N ASP A 64 13.17 4.65 1.65
CA ASP A 64 13.34 3.49 2.53
C ASP A 64 14.53 2.59 2.13
N LYS A 65 15.00 2.73 0.89
CA LYS A 65 16.14 2.02 0.27
C LYS A 65 15.92 0.51 0.09
N ASN A 66 14.69 0.02 0.21
CA ASN A 66 14.40 -1.37 -0.07
C ASN A 66 14.15 -1.56 -1.57
N VAL A 67 14.79 -2.56 -2.17
CA VAL A 67 14.54 -2.93 -3.57
C VAL A 67 13.46 -3.99 -3.58
N ILE A 68 12.28 -3.64 -4.09
CA ILE A 68 11.09 -4.48 -4.06
C ILE A 68 10.90 -5.15 -5.43
N GLY A 69 11.81 -6.06 -5.78
CA GLY A 69 11.69 -6.98 -6.93
C GLY A 69 11.01 -6.41 -8.19
N GLU A 70 9.92 -7.07 -8.63
CA GLU A 70 9.14 -6.78 -9.86
C GLU A 70 8.41 -5.43 -9.89
N PHE A 71 8.60 -4.57 -8.89
CA PHE A 71 7.89 -3.29 -8.73
C PHE A 71 8.80 -2.07 -8.73
#